data_AF-A0A7V5IZ80-F1
#
_entry.id   AF-A0A7V5IZ80-F1
#
_cell.length_a   1.000
_cell.length_b   1.000
_cell.length_c   1.000
_cell.angle_alpha   90.00
_cell.angle_beta   90.00
_cell.angle_gamma   90.00
#
_symmetry.space_group_name_H-M   'P 1'
#
loop_
_entity.id
_entity.type
_entity.pdbx_description
1 polymer ?
#
loop_
_entity_poly.entity_id
_entity_poly.type
_entity_poly.pdbx_seq_one_letter_code
_entity_poly.pdbx_strand_id
1 'polypeptide(L)'
;MRKIRVRAAQLEAPWQLGVSKFDGGTATLLDDARTGAKYAKESINVMQVQDGVWATRWGTRYYGQEVAAESAWLGVKEIVSGSSRKLFAIGASTGKSYVMNSDGTWSEIGGGITFNTGKKPWFLQINNHLYIVNGADPMTRYDIAANTLVRYSSIAKPSGVSLSRGGGLAAGSYNHYYRVTALNDVGETAGSAAVTITTDKERASWDPTANEYIDISWSAVSGATRYQVYYGTESGGEFL
;
A
#
# COMPACT_ATOMS: atom_id res chain seq x y z
N MET A 1 -79.27 -9.43 64.06
CA MET A 1 -78.56 -9.65 62.78
C MET A 1 -77.10 -9.96 63.05
N ARG A 2 -76.55 -11.04 62.47
CA ARG A 2 -75.16 -11.49 62.67
C ARG A 2 -74.18 -10.55 61.94
N LYS A 3 -73.11 -10.11 62.60
CA LYS A 3 -72.01 -9.37 61.94
C LYS A 3 -71.22 -10.31 61.03
N ILE A 4 -71.13 -9.97 59.75
CA ILE A 4 -70.32 -10.67 58.74
C ILE A 4 -68.90 -10.06 58.77
N ARG A 5 -67.86 -10.90 58.90
CA ARG A 5 -66.47 -10.47 58.66
C ARG A 5 -66.17 -10.54 57.17
N VAL A 6 -65.80 -9.42 56.57
CA VAL A 6 -65.21 -9.37 55.23
C VAL A 6 -63.69 -9.44 55.41
N ARG A 7 -63.01 -10.37 54.71
CA ARG A 7 -61.54 -10.40 54.68
C ARG A 7 -61.05 -9.21 53.86
N ALA A 8 -60.03 -8.51 54.35
CA ALA A 8 -59.36 -7.47 53.59
C ALA A 8 -58.85 -8.05 52.26
N ALA A 9 -59.16 -7.39 51.15
CA ALA A 9 -58.59 -7.73 49.86
C ALA A 9 -57.07 -7.54 49.94
N GLN A 10 -56.32 -8.60 49.68
CA GLN A 10 -54.87 -8.53 49.55
C GLN A 10 -54.58 -7.76 48.26
N LEU A 11 -54.21 -6.49 48.37
CA LEU A 11 -53.73 -5.70 47.24
C LEU A 11 -52.53 -6.44 46.63
N GLU A 12 -52.63 -6.82 45.36
CA GLU A 12 -51.50 -7.44 44.66
C GLU A 12 -50.32 -6.46 44.67
N ALA A 13 -49.16 -6.93 45.12
CA ALA A 13 -47.95 -6.13 45.12
C ALA A 13 -47.64 -5.73 43.67
N PRO A 14 -47.35 -4.45 43.39
CA PRO A 14 -46.97 -4.03 42.04
C PRO A 14 -45.74 -4.83 41.62
N TRP A 15 -45.83 -5.54 40.51
CA TRP A 15 -44.67 -6.23 39.94
C TRP A 15 -43.73 -5.17 39.38
N GLN A 16 -42.49 -5.17 39.84
CA GLN A 16 -41.43 -4.31 39.31
C GLN A 16 -40.56 -5.15 38.40
N LEU A 17 -40.53 -4.82 37.10
CA LEU A 17 -39.58 -5.41 36.17
C LEU A 17 -38.20 -4.78 36.40
N GLY A 18 -37.41 -5.39 37.28
CA GLY A 18 -36.04 -4.98 37.54
C GLY A 18 -35.08 -5.60 36.52
N VAL A 19 -34.68 -4.85 35.50
CA VAL A 19 -33.58 -5.25 34.62
C VAL A 19 -32.27 -4.84 35.29
N SER A 20 -31.64 -5.75 36.02
CA SER A 20 -30.42 -5.47 36.80
C SER A 20 -29.12 -5.61 36.00
N LYS A 21 -29.16 -6.31 34.85
CA LYS A 21 -28.04 -6.48 33.93
C LYS A 21 -28.53 -6.50 32.48
N PHE A 22 -28.18 -5.46 31.73
CA PHE A 22 -28.52 -5.30 30.31
C PHE A 22 -27.27 -5.09 29.45
N ASP A 23 -26.29 -5.97 29.67
CA ASP A 23 -24.93 -5.95 29.12
C ASP A 23 -24.76 -6.85 27.87
N GLY A 24 -25.80 -7.54 27.42
CA GLY A 24 -25.73 -8.50 26.32
C GLY A 24 -25.56 -7.89 24.92
N GLY A 25 -25.80 -6.59 24.77
CA GLY A 25 -25.81 -5.95 23.45
C GLY A 25 -27.03 -6.35 22.63
N THR A 26 -26.96 -6.24 21.31
CA THR A 26 -28.08 -6.57 20.41
C THR A 26 -27.95 -8.01 19.91
N ALA A 27 -29.02 -8.81 20.05
CA ALA A 27 -29.09 -10.18 19.54
C ALA A 27 -30.35 -10.36 18.70
N THR A 28 -30.17 -10.57 17.39
CA THR A 28 -31.27 -10.68 16.41
C THR A 28 -31.44 -12.09 15.85
N LEU A 29 -30.52 -13.01 16.15
CA LEU A 29 -30.50 -14.37 15.62
C LEU A 29 -31.34 -15.36 16.45
N LEU A 30 -31.67 -14.98 17.68
CA LEU A 30 -32.45 -15.80 18.61
C LEU A 30 -33.89 -15.29 18.62
N ASP A 31 -34.83 -16.23 18.78
CA ASP A 31 -36.22 -15.91 19.03
C ASP A 31 -36.36 -15.22 20.39
N ASP A 32 -37.34 -14.32 20.56
CA ASP A 32 -37.49 -13.46 21.73
C ASP A 32 -37.56 -14.29 23.03
N ALA A 33 -38.17 -15.48 22.97
CA ALA A 33 -38.28 -16.39 24.09
C ALA A 33 -36.94 -17.01 24.54
N ARG A 34 -35.92 -17.02 23.66
CA ARG A 34 -34.60 -17.63 23.90
C ARG A 34 -33.49 -16.61 24.07
N THR A 35 -33.72 -15.36 23.66
CA THR A 35 -32.70 -14.32 23.56
C THR A 35 -32.18 -13.87 24.92
N GLY A 36 -32.86 -14.21 26.03
CA GLY A 36 -32.39 -13.95 27.39
C GLY A 36 -32.53 -12.48 27.78
N ALA A 37 -32.87 -12.21 29.04
CA ALA A 37 -33.28 -10.88 29.52
C ALA A 37 -32.20 -9.78 29.46
N LYS A 38 -30.94 -10.13 29.15
CA LYS A 38 -29.80 -9.20 29.11
C LYS A 38 -29.52 -8.61 27.73
N TYR A 39 -30.21 -9.09 26.69
CA TYR A 39 -29.97 -8.71 25.30
C TYR A 39 -31.11 -7.85 24.76
N ALA A 40 -30.76 -6.89 23.91
CA ALA A 40 -31.71 -6.09 23.16
C ALA A 40 -32.10 -6.79 21.85
N LYS A 41 -33.40 -6.82 21.55
CA LYS A 41 -33.92 -7.26 20.24
C LYS A 41 -33.53 -6.29 19.11
N GLU A 42 -33.46 -5.01 19.43
CA GLU A 42 -33.09 -3.93 18.51
C GLU A 42 -32.38 -2.81 19.27
N SER A 43 -31.47 -2.11 18.60
CA SER A 43 -30.73 -0.98 19.18
C SER A 43 -30.44 0.05 18.08
N ILE A 44 -31.18 1.17 18.08
CA ILE A 44 -31.03 2.25 17.10
C ILE A 44 -30.44 3.48 17.79
N ASN A 45 -29.37 4.04 17.22
CA ASN A 45 -28.71 5.27 17.69
C ASN A 45 -28.35 5.27 19.19
N VAL A 46 -28.07 4.09 19.75
CA VAL A 46 -27.61 3.91 21.12
C VAL A 46 -26.28 3.14 21.12
N MET A 47 -25.50 3.31 22.18
CA MET A 47 -24.28 2.57 22.44
C MET A 47 -24.25 2.15 23.91
N GLN A 48 -23.75 0.95 24.19
CA GLN A 48 -23.44 0.56 25.55
C GLN A 48 -22.23 1.33 26.04
N VAL A 49 -22.36 1.87 27.24
CA VAL A 49 -21.24 2.49 27.97
C VAL A 49 -20.73 1.47 29.00
N GLN A 50 -20.79 1.77 30.29
CA GLN A 50 -20.36 0.87 31.35
C GLN A 50 -21.56 0.16 32.00
N ASP A 51 -21.33 -1.04 32.52
CA ASP A 51 -22.24 -1.80 33.38
C ASP A 51 -23.65 -2.03 32.81
N GLY A 52 -23.75 -2.22 31.50
CA GLY A 52 -25.03 -2.47 30.82
C GLY A 52 -25.93 -1.24 30.72
N VAL A 53 -25.40 -0.04 31.01
CA VAL A 53 -26.08 1.23 30.77
C VAL A 53 -25.97 1.58 29.29
N TRP A 54 -27.07 2.04 28.72
CA TRP A 54 -27.15 2.48 27.34
C TRP A 54 -27.24 4.00 27.28
N ALA A 55 -26.47 4.59 26.37
CA ALA A 55 -26.48 6.02 26.11
C ALA A 55 -26.73 6.28 24.63
N THR A 56 -27.16 7.49 24.30
CA THR A 56 -27.28 7.94 22.91
C THR A 56 -25.91 7.87 22.23
N ARG A 57 -25.87 7.31 21.01
CA ARG A 57 -24.64 7.27 20.19
C ARG A 57 -24.17 8.69 19.91
N TRP A 58 -22.86 8.89 19.85
CA TRP A 58 -22.30 10.18 19.45
C TRP A 58 -22.85 10.63 18.10
N GLY A 59 -23.21 11.91 18.02
CA GLY A 59 -23.69 12.53 16.78
C GLY A 59 -22.62 12.53 15.69
N THR A 60 -23.07 12.53 14.44
CA THR A 60 -22.19 12.69 13.27
C THR A 60 -22.15 14.17 12.86
N ARG A 61 -20.97 14.68 12.55
CA ARG A 61 -20.77 16.01 11.97
C ARG A 61 -19.96 15.87 10.68
N TYR A 62 -20.34 16.60 9.64
CA TYR A 62 -19.50 16.72 8.44
C TYR A 62 -18.17 17.38 8.81
N TYR A 63 -17.08 16.82 8.31
CA TYR A 63 -15.73 17.31 8.57
C TYR A 63 -15.01 17.53 7.25
N GLY A 64 -14.34 18.68 7.13
CA GLY A 64 -13.68 19.14 5.92
C GLY A 64 -14.58 19.95 4.98
N GLN A 65 -13.94 20.75 4.12
CA GLN A 65 -14.57 21.46 3.01
C GLN A 65 -14.59 20.59 1.75
N GLU A 66 -15.49 20.90 0.81
CA GLU A 66 -15.55 20.24 -0.50
C GLU A 66 -14.39 20.69 -1.38
N VAL A 67 -13.90 19.78 -2.23
CA VAL A 67 -12.95 20.09 -3.30
C VAL A 67 -13.72 20.11 -4.61
N ALA A 68 -13.96 21.29 -5.16
CA ALA A 68 -14.83 21.47 -6.34
C ALA A 68 -14.40 20.66 -7.59
N ALA A 69 -13.13 20.24 -7.66
CA ALA A 69 -12.63 19.41 -8.75
C ALA A 69 -12.99 17.91 -8.61
N GLU A 70 -13.48 17.48 -7.45
CA GLU A 70 -13.71 16.07 -7.11
C GLU A 70 -15.15 15.81 -6.68
N SER A 71 -15.83 14.89 -7.37
CA SER A 71 -17.20 14.48 -7.01
C SER A 71 -17.24 13.48 -5.84
N ALA A 72 -16.11 12.83 -5.54
CA ALA A 72 -15.96 11.87 -4.46
C ALA A 72 -14.48 11.59 -4.18
N TRP A 73 -14.21 10.93 -3.05
CA TRP A 73 -12.89 10.38 -2.76
C TRP A 73 -12.80 8.92 -3.22
N LEU A 74 -11.80 8.61 -4.04
CA LEU A 74 -11.48 7.25 -4.49
C LEU A 74 -10.94 6.41 -3.32
N GLY A 75 -10.20 7.05 -2.43
CA GLY A 75 -9.71 6.46 -1.20
C GLY A 75 -9.18 7.52 -0.25
N VAL A 76 -9.34 7.29 1.05
CA VAL A 76 -8.89 8.18 2.12
C VAL A 76 -8.12 7.36 3.15
N LYS A 77 -7.02 7.91 3.66
CA LYS A 77 -6.19 7.31 4.69
C LYS A 77 -5.79 8.35 5.72
N GLU A 78 -5.98 8.04 7.00
CA GLU A 78 -5.33 8.78 8.08
C GLU A 78 -3.81 8.52 8.05
N ILE A 79 -3.04 9.60 7.97
CA ILE A 79 -1.59 9.60 8.04
C ILE A 79 -1.14 10.18 9.37
N VAL A 80 -0.14 9.56 9.98
CA VAL A 80 0.36 9.95 11.31
C VAL A 80 1.86 10.22 11.25
N SER A 81 2.30 11.42 11.60
CA SER A 81 3.73 11.78 11.68
C SER A 81 4.01 12.43 13.03
N GLY A 82 4.67 11.69 13.93
CA GLY A 82 4.84 12.10 15.32
C GLY A 82 3.49 12.31 16.00
N SER A 83 3.26 13.52 16.51
CA SER A 83 1.97 13.93 17.11
C SER A 83 0.96 14.48 16.11
N SER A 84 1.34 14.69 14.84
CA SER A 84 0.45 15.22 13.81
C SER A 84 -0.33 14.10 13.13
N ARG A 85 -1.64 14.30 12.98
CA ARG A 85 -2.54 13.42 12.25
C ARG A 85 -3.24 14.22 11.17
N LYS A 86 -3.24 13.73 9.94
CA LYS A 86 -3.90 14.35 8.80
C LYS A 86 -4.62 13.29 7.98
N LEU A 87 -5.51 13.72 7.08
CA LEU A 87 -6.08 12.84 6.07
C LEU A 87 -5.35 13.05 4.75
N PHE A 88 -4.95 11.94 4.14
CA PHE A 88 -4.55 11.86 2.74
C PHE A 88 -5.72 11.30 1.94
N ALA A 89 -6.02 11.87 0.79
CA ALA A 89 -7.08 11.39 -0.08
C ALA A 89 -6.67 11.42 -1.55
N ILE A 90 -7.27 10.53 -2.34
CA ILE A 90 -7.17 10.51 -3.80
C ILE A 90 -8.56 10.82 -4.35
N GLY A 91 -8.64 11.80 -5.25
CA GLY A 91 -9.85 12.20 -5.93
C GLY A 91 -10.38 11.14 -6.91
N ALA A 92 -11.69 10.93 -6.94
CA ALA A 92 -12.32 9.99 -7.86
C ALA A 92 -12.56 10.56 -9.27
N SER A 93 -12.54 11.88 -9.44
CA SER A 93 -12.75 12.55 -10.72
C SER A 93 -11.44 12.79 -11.44
N THR A 94 -10.44 13.37 -10.77
CA THR A 94 -9.16 13.70 -11.43
C THR A 94 -8.04 12.70 -11.14
N GLY A 95 -8.20 11.85 -10.11
CA GLY A 95 -7.12 10.97 -9.64
C GLY A 95 -5.99 11.72 -8.93
N LYS A 96 -6.13 13.03 -8.68
CA LYS A 96 -5.14 13.82 -7.94
C LYS A 96 -5.18 13.49 -6.47
N SER A 97 -4.07 13.77 -5.79
CA SER A 97 -3.94 13.52 -4.36
C SER A 97 -4.02 14.80 -3.57
N TYR A 98 -4.60 14.72 -2.39
CA TYR A 98 -4.85 15.85 -1.52
C TYR A 98 -4.47 15.50 -0.08
N VAL A 99 -3.99 16.49 0.66
CA VAL A 99 -3.82 16.42 2.10
C VAL A 99 -4.74 17.44 2.76
N MET A 100 -5.40 17.02 3.83
CA MET A 100 -6.26 17.91 4.59
C MET A 100 -5.44 18.74 5.58
N ASN A 101 -5.71 20.04 5.58
CA ASN A 101 -5.14 21.01 6.50
C ASN A 101 -5.89 20.99 7.84
N SER A 102 -5.29 21.59 8.87
CA SER A 102 -5.87 21.65 10.22
C SER A 102 -7.18 22.46 10.30
N ASP A 103 -7.42 23.36 9.34
CA ASP A 103 -8.64 24.16 9.22
C ASP A 103 -9.78 23.42 8.49
N GLY A 104 -9.54 22.18 8.05
CA GLY A 104 -10.48 21.36 7.28
C GLY A 104 -10.50 21.65 5.79
N THR A 105 -9.64 22.53 5.27
CA THR A 105 -9.46 22.69 3.82
C THR A 105 -8.57 21.58 3.25
N TRP A 106 -8.60 21.38 1.94
CA TRP A 106 -7.75 20.41 1.25
C TRP A 106 -6.74 21.12 0.36
N SER A 107 -5.48 20.69 0.45
CA SER A 107 -4.40 21.12 -0.43
C SER A 107 -4.10 20.00 -1.43
N GLU A 108 -4.10 20.32 -2.73
CA GLU A 108 -3.57 19.40 -3.75
C GLU A 108 -2.08 19.17 -3.49
N ILE A 109 -1.66 17.92 -3.56
CA ILE A 109 -0.25 17.56 -3.49
C ILE A 109 0.33 17.72 -4.90
N GLY A 110 1.27 18.65 -5.04
CA GLY A 110 1.92 18.93 -6.31
C GLY A 110 2.73 17.76 -6.87
N GLY A 111 3.16 17.87 -8.13
CA GLY A 111 4.00 16.87 -8.81
C GLY A 111 3.35 16.22 -10.03
N GLY A 112 2.12 16.60 -10.40
CA GLY A 112 1.47 16.14 -11.64
C GLY A 112 1.13 14.63 -11.66
N ILE A 113 1.27 13.96 -10.53
CA ILE A 113 0.99 12.54 -10.36
C ILE A 113 -0.51 12.36 -10.17
N THR A 114 -1.17 11.81 -11.19
CA THR A 114 -2.56 11.34 -11.12
C THR A 114 -2.61 9.81 -11.00
N PHE A 115 -3.68 9.30 -10.42
CA PHE A 115 -3.97 7.88 -10.30
C PHE A 115 -5.17 7.49 -11.18
N ASN A 116 -5.19 6.26 -11.65
CA ASN A 116 -6.30 5.67 -12.39
C ASN A 116 -7.56 5.63 -11.51
N THR A 117 -8.55 6.44 -11.88
CA THR A 117 -9.81 6.59 -11.13
C THR A 117 -10.72 5.37 -11.19
N GLY A 118 -10.49 4.46 -12.14
CA GLY A 118 -11.19 3.17 -12.21
C GLY A 118 -10.64 2.10 -11.27
N LYS A 119 -9.58 2.40 -10.50
CA LYS A 119 -8.88 1.44 -9.65
C LYS A 119 -8.76 1.94 -8.22
N LYS A 120 -9.32 1.16 -7.28
CA LYS A 120 -9.29 1.53 -5.86
C LYS A 120 -7.85 1.47 -5.32
N PRO A 121 -7.36 2.55 -4.69
CA PRO A 121 -6.03 2.57 -4.09
C PRO A 121 -6.02 1.79 -2.78
N TRP A 122 -4.88 1.16 -2.52
CA TRP A 122 -4.49 0.59 -1.25
C TRP A 122 -3.37 1.42 -0.63
N PHE A 123 -3.43 1.57 0.69
CA PHE A 123 -2.59 2.48 1.45
C PHE A 123 -1.85 1.73 2.56
N LEU A 124 -0.52 1.83 2.58
CA LEU A 124 0.30 1.32 3.67
C LEU A 124 1.27 2.40 4.13
N GLN A 125 1.12 2.85 5.37
CA GLN A 125 2.06 3.80 5.95
C GLN A 125 3.19 3.06 6.68
N ILE A 126 4.43 3.45 6.42
CA ILE A 126 5.63 2.99 7.13
C ILE A 126 6.46 4.23 7.46
N ASN A 127 6.67 4.50 8.75
CA ASN A 127 7.31 5.74 9.24
C ASN A 127 6.66 6.99 8.59
N ASN A 128 7.47 7.91 8.07
CA ASN A 128 7.00 9.14 7.41
C ASN A 128 6.62 8.95 5.93
N HIS A 129 6.41 7.71 5.48
CA HIS A 129 6.06 7.42 4.10
C HIS A 129 4.73 6.69 4.00
N LEU A 130 3.90 7.11 3.06
CA LEU A 130 2.69 6.39 2.67
C LEU A 130 2.91 5.77 1.28
N TYR A 131 2.84 4.45 1.22
CA TYR A 131 2.91 3.69 -0.02
C TYR A 131 1.50 3.47 -0.58
N ILE A 132 1.37 3.72 -1.88
CA ILE A 132 0.11 3.73 -2.62
C ILE A 132 0.24 2.80 -3.82
N VAL A 133 -0.68 1.84 -3.92
CA VAL A 133 -0.77 0.88 -5.03
C VAL A 133 -2.23 0.65 -5.40
N ASN A 134 -2.55 0.43 -6.67
CA ASN A 134 -3.91 0.14 -7.12
C ASN A 134 -3.98 -0.95 -8.22
N GLY A 135 -2.87 -1.65 -8.45
CA GLY A 135 -2.76 -2.71 -9.46
C GLY A 135 -2.80 -2.25 -10.91
N ALA A 136 -2.77 -0.94 -11.20
CA ALA A 136 -2.69 -0.41 -12.56
C ALA A 136 -1.59 0.65 -12.70
N ASP A 137 -1.51 1.59 -11.77
CA ASP A 137 -0.45 2.60 -11.77
C ASP A 137 0.84 2.05 -11.13
N PRO A 138 2.01 2.57 -11.54
CA PRO A 138 3.24 2.30 -10.82
C PRO A 138 3.14 2.72 -9.36
N MET A 139 3.78 1.94 -8.48
CA MET A 139 3.81 2.23 -7.05
C MET A 139 4.23 3.69 -6.83
N THR A 140 3.52 4.37 -5.94
CA THR A 140 3.79 5.76 -5.62
C THR A 140 3.97 5.89 -4.13
N ARG A 141 4.99 6.63 -3.72
CA ARG A 141 5.28 6.93 -2.31
C ARG A 141 5.00 8.39 -2.06
N TYR A 142 4.20 8.68 -1.05
CA TYR A 142 4.02 10.01 -0.50
C TYR A 142 4.96 10.20 0.69
N ASP A 143 5.80 11.23 0.65
CA ASP A 143 6.62 11.68 1.78
C ASP A 143 5.82 12.68 2.61
N ILE A 144 5.49 12.30 3.84
CA ILE A 144 4.64 13.09 4.73
C ILE A 144 5.36 14.35 5.20
N ALA A 145 6.68 14.30 5.39
CA ALA A 145 7.46 15.45 5.88
C ALA A 145 7.71 16.46 4.76
N ALA A 146 8.06 15.98 3.57
CA ALA A 146 8.29 16.83 2.41
C ALA A 146 7.00 17.30 1.73
N ASN A 147 5.86 16.65 2.01
CA ASN A 147 4.58 16.86 1.33
C ASN A 147 4.69 16.68 -0.20
N THR A 148 5.39 15.63 -0.62
CA THR A 148 5.66 15.34 -2.05
C THR A 148 5.32 13.90 -2.41
N LEU A 149 4.93 13.70 -3.67
CA LEU A 149 4.73 12.38 -4.26
C LEU A 149 5.92 12.00 -5.14
N VAL A 150 6.37 10.75 -5.00
CA VAL A 150 7.39 10.15 -5.84
C VAL A 150 6.81 8.88 -6.45
N ARG A 151 6.70 8.85 -7.78
CA ARG A 151 6.27 7.67 -8.52
C ARG A 151 7.48 6.86 -8.94
N TYR A 152 7.49 5.59 -8.60
CA TYR A 152 8.54 4.67 -9.02
C TYR A 152 8.40 4.43 -10.53
N SER A 153 9.45 4.74 -11.29
CA SER A 153 9.52 4.51 -12.73
C SER A 153 10.45 3.34 -13.03
N SER A 154 9.97 2.41 -13.86
CA SER A 154 10.83 1.40 -14.47
C SER A 154 11.72 2.06 -15.51
N ILE A 155 12.99 1.65 -15.57
CA ILE A 155 13.91 2.01 -16.65
C ILE A 155 13.98 0.86 -17.68
N ALA A 156 14.42 1.17 -18.90
CA ALA A 156 14.54 0.17 -19.95
C ALA A 156 15.71 -0.80 -19.69
N LYS A 157 15.58 -2.05 -20.13
CA LYS A 157 16.73 -2.96 -20.14
C LYS A 157 17.83 -2.46 -21.09
N PRO A 158 19.12 -2.72 -20.81
CA PRO A 158 20.22 -2.36 -21.70
C PRO A 158 20.07 -2.99 -23.09
N SER A 159 20.50 -2.24 -24.12
CA SER A 159 20.46 -2.66 -25.52
C SER A 159 21.73 -2.25 -26.26
N GLY A 160 21.92 -2.80 -27.47
CA GLY A 160 23.13 -2.55 -28.26
C GLY A 160 24.40 -3.05 -27.58
N VAL A 161 24.31 -4.17 -26.84
CA VAL A 161 25.48 -4.77 -26.21
C VAL A 161 26.38 -5.35 -27.31
N SER A 162 27.64 -4.93 -27.34
CA SER A 162 28.64 -5.40 -28.29
C SER A 162 29.93 -5.76 -27.57
N LEU A 163 30.62 -6.77 -28.11
CA LEU A 163 31.87 -7.29 -27.57
C LEU A 163 32.97 -7.19 -28.63
N SER A 164 34.17 -6.78 -28.23
CA SER A 164 35.37 -6.86 -29.06
C SER A 164 36.56 -7.40 -28.27
N ARG A 165 37.41 -8.17 -28.96
CA ARG A 165 38.67 -8.68 -28.40
C ARG A 165 39.74 -7.59 -28.46
N GLY A 166 40.52 -7.47 -27.39
CA GLY A 166 41.79 -6.77 -27.44
C GLY A 166 42.79 -7.46 -28.39
N GLY A 167 43.83 -6.74 -28.81
CA GLY A 167 44.78 -7.21 -29.82
C GLY A 167 45.59 -8.46 -29.43
N GLY A 168 45.61 -8.85 -28.15
CA GLY A 168 46.28 -10.05 -27.65
C GLY A 168 45.45 -11.34 -27.71
N LEU A 169 44.20 -11.25 -28.18
CA LEU A 169 43.26 -12.37 -28.26
C LEU A 169 42.80 -12.60 -29.71
N ALA A 170 42.77 -13.87 -30.13
CA ALA A 170 42.20 -14.29 -31.40
C ALA A 170 40.90 -15.07 -31.18
N ALA A 171 40.13 -15.33 -32.25
CA ALA A 171 38.97 -16.21 -32.14
C ALA A 171 39.41 -17.66 -31.93
N GLY A 172 38.69 -18.41 -31.08
CA GLY A 172 38.98 -19.81 -30.81
C GLY A 172 37.79 -20.55 -30.22
N SER A 173 38.06 -21.57 -29.40
CA SER A 173 37.04 -22.50 -28.88
C SER A 173 36.51 -22.15 -27.50
N TYR A 174 37.12 -21.18 -26.80
CA TYR A 174 36.68 -20.77 -25.46
C TYR A 174 35.55 -19.76 -25.57
N ASN A 175 34.37 -20.09 -25.02
CA ASN A 175 33.18 -19.24 -25.10
C ASN A 175 33.09 -18.31 -23.90
N HIS A 176 32.70 -17.06 -24.15
CA HIS A 176 32.42 -16.06 -23.14
C HIS A 176 31.04 -15.45 -23.40
N TYR A 177 30.15 -15.56 -22.43
CA TYR A 177 28.78 -15.05 -22.47
C TYR A 177 28.66 -13.87 -21.53
N TYR A 178 27.99 -12.80 -22.00
CA TYR A 178 27.76 -11.61 -21.21
C TYR A 178 26.29 -11.17 -21.27
N ARG A 179 25.81 -10.66 -20.13
CA ARG A 179 24.58 -9.87 -20.02
C ARG A 179 24.84 -8.61 -19.23
N VAL A 180 24.08 -7.57 -19.53
CA VAL A 180 24.15 -6.30 -18.81
C VAL A 180 22.77 -5.97 -18.28
N THR A 181 22.71 -5.55 -17.03
CA THR A 181 21.51 -4.95 -16.41
C THR A 181 21.79 -3.50 -16.06
N ALA A 182 20.73 -2.70 -16.13
CA ALA A 182 20.71 -1.33 -15.63
C ALA A 182 19.97 -1.29 -14.29
N LEU A 183 20.42 -0.42 -13.39
CA LEU A 183 19.77 -0.20 -12.11
C LEU A 183 19.60 1.29 -11.81
N ASN A 184 18.58 1.58 -11.00
CA ASN A 184 18.38 2.88 -10.35
C ASN A 184 18.04 2.66 -8.87
N ASP A 185 17.57 3.71 -8.20
CA ASP A 185 17.16 3.67 -6.79
C ASP A 185 15.92 2.80 -6.55
N VAL A 186 15.18 2.45 -7.61
CA VAL A 186 13.99 1.57 -7.55
C VAL A 186 14.41 0.11 -7.57
N GLY A 187 15.40 -0.25 -8.38
CA GLY A 187 15.87 -1.62 -8.50
C GLY A 187 16.62 -1.91 -9.80
N GLU A 188 16.69 -3.19 -10.11
CA GLU A 188 17.39 -3.75 -11.27
C GLU A 188 16.41 -4.13 -12.40
N THR A 189 16.86 -3.92 -13.63
CA THR A 189 16.14 -4.32 -14.85
C THR A 189 16.35 -5.79 -15.19
N ALA A 190 15.50 -6.33 -16.04
CA ALA A 190 15.82 -7.57 -16.72
C ALA A 190 17.12 -7.42 -17.54
N GLY A 191 17.93 -8.48 -17.59
CA GLY A 191 19.16 -8.50 -18.37
C GLY A 191 18.94 -8.26 -19.86
N SER A 192 19.96 -7.72 -20.51
CA SER A 192 20.06 -7.63 -21.97
C SER A 192 19.91 -9.01 -22.63
N ALA A 193 19.79 -9.01 -23.96
CA ALA A 193 20.06 -10.23 -24.72
C ALA A 193 21.48 -10.73 -24.38
N ALA A 194 21.65 -12.04 -24.23
CA ALA A 194 22.96 -12.64 -24.04
C ALA A 194 23.78 -12.42 -25.32
N VAL A 195 24.98 -11.90 -25.16
CA VAL A 195 25.96 -11.76 -26.24
C VAL A 195 27.12 -12.71 -25.98
N THR A 196 27.71 -13.22 -27.05
CA THR A 196 28.80 -14.19 -26.96
C THR A 196 29.99 -13.75 -27.81
N ILE A 197 31.18 -14.07 -27.33
CA ILE A 197 32.42 -13.93 -28.06
C ILE A 197 33.35 -15.10 -27.70
N THR A 198 34.15 -15.54 -28.66
CA THR A 198 35.11 -16.62 -28.45
C THR A 198 36.54 -16.13 -28.42
N THR A 199 37.40 -16.84 -27.68
CA THR A 199 38.85 -16.59 -27.61
C THR A 199 39.68 -17.85 -27.87
N ASP A 200 40.95 -17.63 -28.21
CA ASP A 200 41.98 -18.64 -28.50
C ASP A 200 42.56 -19.31 -27.24
N LYS A 201 42.37 -18.68 -26.07
CA LYS A 201 42.85 -19.18 -24.76
C LYS A 201 41.84 -18.95 -23.65
N GLU A 202 41.92 -19.78 -22.63
CA GLU A 202 41.05 -19.75 -21.45
C GLU A 202 41.22 -18.45 -20.66
N ARG A 203 40.12 -17.93 -20.08
CA ARG A 203 40.11 -16.66 -19.32
C ARG A 203 41.14 -16.60 -18.19
N ALA A 204 41.43 -17.74 -17.55
CA ALA A 204 42.39 -17.83 -16.45
C ALA A 204 43.84 -17.55 -16.89
N SER A 205 44.15 -17.68 -18.18
CA SER A 205 45.50 -17.47 -18.73
C SER A 205 45.70 -16.07 -19.32
N TRP A 206 44.75 -15.15 -19.16
CA TRP A 206 44.83 -13.85 -19.80
C TRP A 206 45.84 -12.93 -19.12
N ASP A 207 46.71 -12.32 -19.92
CA ASP A 207 47.67 -11.29 -19.51
C ASP A 207 47.18 -9.89 -19.94
N PRO A 208 46.76 -9.03 -18.99
CA PRO A 208 46.35 -7.66 -19.29
C PRO A 208 47.43 -6.83 -20.00
N THR A 209 48.72 -7.11 -19.77
CA THR A 209 49.84 -6.38 -20.38
C THR A 209 50.02 -6.70 -21.87
N ALA A 210 49.51 -7.84 -22.32
CA ALA A 210 49.49 -8.27 -23.71
C ALA A 210 48.21 -7.83 -24.46
N ASN A 211 47.38 -6.96 -23.88
CA ASN A 211 46.06 -6.56 -24.40
C ASN A 211 45.05 -7.71 -24.48
N GLU A 212 45.06 -8.59 -23.48
CA GLU A 212 44.15 -9.73 -23.40
C GLU A 212 42.93 -9.38 -22.55
N TYR A 213 41.96 -8.71 -23.18
CA TYR A 213 40.70 -8.32 -22.58
C TYR A 213 39.57 -8.36 -23.60
N ILE A 214 38.33 -8.32 -23.09
CA ILE A 214 37.14 -8.09 -23.91
C ILE A 214 36.63 -6.70 -23.56
N ASP A 215 36.54 -5.84 -24.57
CA ASP A 215 35.77 -4.61 -24.46
C ASP A 215 34.29 -4.94 -24.60
N ILE A 216 33.50 -4.38 -23.69
CA ILE A 216 32.05 -4.47 -23.71
C ILE A 216 31.48 -3.05 -23.73
N SER A 217 30.55 -2.80 -24.64
CA SER A 217 29.84 -1.53 -24.73
C SER A 217 28.34 -1.75 -24.90
N TRP A 218 27.54 -0.80 -24.45
CA TRP A 218 26.09 -0.80 -24.60
C TRP A 218 25.56 0.63 -24.72
N SER A 219 24.31 0.76 -25.17
CA SER A 219 23.63 2.05 -25.20
C SER A 219 23.22 2.47 -23.79
N ALA A 220 23.49 3.74 -23.44
CA ALA A 220 23.13 4.29 -22.14
C ALA A 220 21.61 4.25 -21.93
N VAL A 221 21.19 3.66 -20.81
CA VAL A 221 19.80 3.62 -20.34
C VAL A 221 19.51 4.91 -19.57
N SER A 222 18.53 5.68 -20.05
CA SER A 222 18.07 6.89 -19.36
C SER A 222 17.53 6.55 -17.97
N GLY A 223 18.00 7.30 -16.95
CA GLY A 223 17.63 7.09 -15.55
C GLY A 223 18.40 5.96 -14.84
N ALA A 224 19.33 5.26 -15.51
CA ALA A 224 20.22 4.31 -14.85
C ALA A 224 21.31 5.06 -14.06
N THR A 225 21.51 4.68 -12.80
CA THR A 225 22.59 5.21 -11.94
C THR A 225 23.80 4.27 -11.88
N ARG A 226 23.60 2.99 -12.22
CA ARG A 226 24.64 1.95 -12.23
C ARG A 226 24.26 0.83 -13.21
N TYR A 227 25.25 0.02 -13.57
CA TYR A 227 25.07 -1.18 -14.38
C TYR A 227 25.76 -2.36 -13.70
N GLN A 228 25.22 -3.56 -13.89
CA GLN A 228 25.90 -4.80 -13.54
C GLN A 228 26.15 -5.60 -14.81
N VAL A 229 27.34 -6.20 -14.86
CA VAL A 229 27.78 -7.04 -15.98
C VAL A 229 27.92 -8.45 -15.46
N TYR A 230 27.19 -9.36 -16.09
CA TYR A 230 27.18 -10.77 -15.80
C TYR A 230 28.04 -11.49 -16.83
N TYR A 231 28.80 -12.48 -16.37
CA TYR A 231 29.74 -13.23 -17.18
C TYR A 231 29.59 -14.73 -16.91
N GLY A 232 29.60 -15.53 -17.96
CA GLY A 232 29.63 -16.98 -17.89
C GLY A 232 30.48 -17.60 -19.00
N THR A 233 31.00 -18.79 -18.76
CA THR A 233 31.70 -19.62 -19.77
C THR A 233 30.76 -20.59 -20.49
N GLU A 234 29.54 -20.74 -19.97
CA GLU A 234 28.48 -21.59 -20.51
C GLU A 234 27.27 -20.76 -20.86
N SER A 235 26.52 -21.18 -21.88
CA SER A 235 25.31 -20.48 -22.29
C SER A 235 24.26 -20.55 -21.18
N GLY A 236 23.77 -19.39 -20.74
CA GLY A 236 22.85 -19.30 -19.62
C GLY A 236 23.53 -19.30 -18.25
N GLY A 237 24.86 -19.43 -18.20
CA GLY A 237 25.66 -19.34 -16.97
C GLY A 237 25.84 -17.91 -16.44
N GLU A 238 25.43 -16.90 -17.22
CA GLU A 238 25.42 -15.49 -16.86
C GLU A 238 24.21 -15.13 -15.96
N PHE A 239 24.18 -15.69 -14.75
CA PHE A 239 23.06 -15.57 -13.81
C PHE A 239 23.03 -14.26 -13.01
N LEU A 240 21.80 -13.76 -12.80
CA LEU A 240 21.42 -12.72 -11.82
C LEU A 240 21.60 -13.19 -10.37
#